data_AF-A0A9D9C5D0-F1
#
_entry.id   AF-A0A9D9C5D0-F1
#
_cell.length_a   1.000
_cell.length_b   1.000
_cell.length_c   1.000
_cell.angle_alpha   90.00
_cell.angle_beta   90.00
_cell.angle_gamma   90.00
#
_symmetry.space_group_name_H-M   'P 1'
#
loop_
_entity.id
_entity.type
_entity.pdbx_description
1 polymer ?
#
loop_
_entity_poly.entity_id
_entity_poly.type
_entity_poly.pdbx_seq_one_letter_code
_entity_poly.pdbx_strand_id
1 'polypeptide(L)'
;MFRKLATLLLIALSATEIFAQSSATRSIYSSIRGETYETKADTTTHAFIESFMIKDKGYFNVSYKHYAFNAYWTQAHAIDVVVYAYERYKNINRTLANRYLNYIKLWYKNKANNYAGAAASTTTTPNTTRDYKMFENPYTDDMCWITLTLLHISEATNTKSYATVARQVFDNYIITRANEDEATGGLWLPWNTDEGSGPNACTQSPATLVAAKLHKIFGSETNTKYLEYAKKLYTYASKKMLKNNDHIEEPPLSYTQGTFAEACRMLIHVTDESATIKNKYKQTAYNCLNYAFTNGWCTHNGILRDEGPSGDQSIFKAILIPYAVNFVLDEDMPAQNRINLSKLIQKNTQTLWKNLDISRYPIIFMNYYWGTKWTGADEDASMGAACSGASLVENTARMYRVITNRYELGTLYKECSTLTIEPGHEEDKEFAEFLSAMATAKAILDAPGDYMIYEYLQAIEALKTAYQKALEYATGIEEIYNSPFVLDKNVYDLQGRKVENSKWENGKLPAGIYVVGGRKVYLR
;
A
#
# COMPACT_ATOMS: atom_id res chain seq x y z
N MET A 1 -17.65 -40.94 -0.53
CA MET A 1 -16.48 -41.10 0.37
C MET A 1 -15.22 -40.43 -0.18
N PHE A 2 -14.76 -40.76 -1.40
CA PHE A 2 -13.51 -40.21 -1.99
C PHE A 2 -13.44 -38.68 -2.14
N ARG A 3 -14.53 -38.00 -2.54
CA ARG A 3 -14.56 -36.51 -2.62
C ARG A 3 -14.46 -35.82 -1.24
N LYS A 4 -14.90 -36.49 -0.18
CA LYS A 4 -15.00 -35.93 1.19
C LYS A 4 -13.66 -35.97 1.94
N LEU A 5 -12.94 -37.10 1.86
CA LEU A 5 -11.57 -37.23 2.36
C LEU A 5 -10.59 -36.29 1.63
N ALA A 6 -10.79 -36.08 0.33
CA ALA A 6 -10.00 -35.13 -0.43
C ALA A 6 -10.14 -33.69 0.12
N THR A 7 -11.34 -33.26 0.50
CA THR A 7 -11.60 -31.89 0.97
C THR A 7 -10.89 -31.59 2.30
N LEU A 8 -10.98 -32.50 3.29
CA LEU A 8 -10.26 -32.39 4.57
C LEU A 8 -8.74 -32.44 4.41
N LEU A 9 -8.23 -33.30 3.53
CA LEU A 9 -6.79 -33.40 3.24
C LEU A 9 -6.28 -32.15 2.52
N LEU A 10 -7.06 -31.57 1.61
CA LEU A 10 -6.77 -30.30 0.92
C LEU A 10 -6.75 -29.12 1.90
N ILE A 11 -7.68 -29.05 2.86
CA ILE A 11 -7.67 -28.01 3.91
C ILE A 11 -6.39 -28.13 4.75
N ALA A 12 -6.04 -29.33 5.21
CA ALA A 12 -4.83 -29.56 6.01
C ALA A 12 -3.53 -29.24 5.26
N LEU A 13 -3.40 -29.66 3.99
CA LEU A 13 -2.26 -29.33 3.13
C LEU A 13 -2.18 -27.82 2.87
N SER A 14 -3.32 -27.16 2.60
CA SER A 14 -3.37 -25.71 2.39
C SER A 14 -2.95 -24.93 3.64
N ALA A 15 -3.28 -25.41 4.84
CA ALA A 15 -2.85 -24.81 6.09
C ALA A 15 -1.33 -24.88 6.29
N THR A 16 -0.66 -25.94 5.78
CA THR A 16 0.81 -26.05 5.83
C THR A 16 1.52 -25.11 4.85
N GLU A 17 0.99 -24.89 3.65
CA GLU A 17 1.54 -23.93 2.68
C GLU A 17 1.37 -22.47 3.15
N ILE A 18 0.19 -22.12 3.67
CA ILE A 18 -0.06 -20.83 4.32
C ILE A 18 0.93 -20.64 5.49
N PHE A 19 1.29 -21.71 6.20
CA PHE A 19 2.23 -21.62 7.32
C PHE A 19 3.65 -21.21 6.89
N ALA A 20 4.11 -21.66 5.72
CA ALA A 20 5.41 -21.25 5.16
C ALA A 20 5.42 -19.75 4.81
N GLN A 21 4.37 -19.24 4.14
CA GLN A 21 4.17 -17.80 3.90
C GLN A 21 3.97 -17.01 5.22
N SER A 22 3.32 -17.61 6.23
CA SER A 22 3.09 -17.00 7.54
C SER A 22 4.36 -16.74 8.34
N SER A 23 5.48 -17.42 8.05
CA SER A 23 6.74 -17.25 8.79
C SER A 23 7.34 -15.85 8.58
N ALA A 24 7.34 -15.36 7.33
CA ALA A 24 7.80 -14.03 6.97
C ALA A 24 6.86 -12.95 7.52
N THR A 25 5.56 -13.08 7.27
CA THR A 25 4.53 -12.15 7.76
C THR A 25 4.53 -12.09 9.29
N ARG A 26 4.71 -13.22 9.98
CA ARG A 26 4.87 -13.28 11.45
C ARG A 26 6.16 -12.62 11.92
N SER A 27 7.27 -12.78 11.19
CA SER A 27 8.54 -12.13 11.52
C SER A 27 8.46 -10.61 11.36
N ILE A 28 7.83 -10.13 10.28
CA ILE A 28 7.59 -8.70 10.10
C ILE A 28 6.63 -8.21 11.18
N TYR A 29 5.48 -8.87 11.37
CA TYR A 29 4.51 -8.56 12.43
C TYR A 29 5.17 -8.50 13.82
N SER A 30 6.01 -9.47 14.17
CA SER A 30 6.68 -9.51 15.48
C SER A 30 7.68 -8.37 15.66
N SER A 31 8.31 -7.91 14.57
CA SER A 31 9.21 -6.75 14.60
C SER A 31 8.48 -5.40 14.69
N ILE A 32 7.21 -5.35 14.28
CA ILE A 32 6.45 -4.10 14.20
C ILE A 32 5.31 -3.99 15.23
N ARG A 33 4.89 -5.08 15.88
CA ARG A 33 3.76 -5.10 16.84
C ARG A 33 3.96 -4.12 18.01
N GLY A 34 2.87 -3.49 18.46
CA GLY A 34 2.85 -2.63 19.66
C GLY A 34 2.72 -1.13 19.40
N GLU A 35 2.80 -0.69 18.14
CA GLU A 35 2.55 0.71 17.76
C GLU A 35 1.38 0.84 16.78
N THR A 36 0.47 1.79 17.06
CA THR A 36 -0.61 2.16 16.14
C THR A 36 -0.21 3.40 15.34
N TYR A 37 -0.16 3.29 14.02
CA TYR A 37 0.21 4.38 13.11
C TYR A 37 -0.99 5.11 12.50
N GLU A 38 -2.21 4.58 12.64
CA GLU A 38 -3.41 5.16 12.03
C GLU A 38 -3.71 6.57 12.55
N THR A 39 -3.68 6.76 13.88
CA THR A 39 -3.91 8.08 14.50
C THR A 39 -2.78 9.06 14.18
N LYS A 40 -1.55 8.57 14.06
CA LYS A 40 -0.40 9.37 13.61
C LYS A 40 -0.63 9.83 12.16
N ALA A 41 -1.05 8.92 11.29
CA ALA A 41 -1.36 9.20 9.89
C ALA A 41 -2.51 10.20 9.76
N ASP A 42 -3.58 10.05 10.55
CA ASP A 42 -4.66 11.04 10.61
C ASP A 42 -4.17 12.42 10.99
N THR A 43 -3.31 12.49 12.02
CA THR A 43 -2.74 13.74 12.50
C THR A 43 -1.91 14.42 11.42
N THR A 44 -0.99 13.68 10.79
CA THR A 44 -0.08 14.23 9.79
C THR A 44 -0.76 14.56 8.47
N THR A 45 -1.69 13.71 8.01
CA THR A 45 -2.45 13.93 6.78
C THR A 45 -3.43 15.10 6.94
N HIS A 46 -4.10 15.20 8.09
CA HIS A 46 -4.94 16.35 8.39
C HIS A 46 -4.11 17.63 8.39
N ALA A 47 -3.00 17.66 9.13
CA ALA A 47 -2.14 18.84 9.20
C ALA A 47 -1.59 19.26 7.83
N PHE A 48 -1.20 18.31 6.99
CA PHE A 48 -0.75 18.57 5.63
C PHE A 48 -1.86 19.22 4.77
N ILE A 49 -3.07 18.66 4.78
CA ILE A 49 -4.21 19.20 4.01
C ILE A 49 -4.59 20.58 4.52
N GLU A 50 -4.68 20.79 5.84
CA GLU A 50 -5.03 22.08 6.44
C GLU A 50 -4.00 23.17 6.13
N SER A 51 -2.72 22.79 6.03
CA SER A 51 -1.63 23.74 5.83
C SER A 51 -1.47 24.15 4.36
N PHE A 52 -1.63 23.22 3.42
CA PHE A 52 -1.19 23.42 2.03
C PHE A 52 -2.31 23.33 0.99
N MET A 53 -3.41 22.61 1.25
CA MET A 53 -4.43 22.40 0.21
C MET A 53 -5.33 23.64 0.06
N ILE A 54 -5.50 24.09 -1.19
CA ILE A 54 -6.58 24.99 -1.59
C ILE A 54 -7.82 24.14 -1.80
N LYS A 55 -8.61 23.93 -0.73
CA LYS A 55 -9.63 22.88 -0.64
C LYS A 55 -10.77 22.99 -1.67
N ASP A 56 -11.12 24.21 -2.10
CA ASP A 56 -12.12 24.44 -3.15
C ASP A 56 -11.59 24.17 -4.57
N LYS A 57 -10.28 23.97 -4.71
CA LYS A 57 -9.60 23.64 -5.96
C LYS A 57 -8.96 22.25 -6.00
N GLY A 58 -8.66 21.66 -4.84
CA GLY A 58 -8.07 20.33 -4.73
C GLY A 58 -6.56 20.26 -5.04
N TYR A 59 -5.91 21.39 -5.34
CA TYR A 59 -4.45 21.49 -5.48
C TYR A 59 -3.83 22.23 -4.30
N PHE A 60 -2.50 22.19 -4.20
CA PHE A 60 -1.74 22.61 -3.03
C PHE A 60 -0.86 23.83 -3.33
N ASN A 61 -0.76 24.73 -2.36
CA ASN A 61 0.28 25.76 -2.32
C ASN A 61 1.66 25.12 -2.12
N VAL A 62 2.72 25.73 -2.62
CA VAL A 62 4.09 25.18 -2.48
C VAL A 62 4.73 25.47 -1.13
N SER A 63 4.25 26.51 -0.45
CA SER A 63 4.57 26.79 0.95
C SER A 63 3.34 27.28 1.69
N TYR A 64 3.42 27.34 3.02
CA TYR A 64 2.27 27.68 3.85
C TYR A 64 1.76 29.08 3.51
N LYS A 65 0.50 29.18 3.08
CA LYS A 65 -0.18 30.43 2.65
C LYS A 65 0.44 31.17 1.44
N HIS A 66 1.42 30.58 0.73
CA HIS A 66 2.01 31.20 -0.47
C HIS A 66 1.85 30.31 -1.70
N TYR A 67 1.24 30.90 -2.73
CA TYR A 67 1.02 30.25 -4.02
C TYR A 67 2.27 30.36 -4.90
N ALA A 68 2.71 29.26 -5.51
CA ALA A 68 3.62 29.32 -6.65
C ALA A 68 2.98 28.66 -7.87
N PHE A 69 3.19 29.31 -9.02
CA PHE A 69 2.52 29.01 -10.28
C PHE A 69 3.06 27.73 -10.97
N ASN A 70 4.31 27.35 -10.73
CA ASN A 70 4.99 26.24 -11.44
C ASN A 70 5.23 25.02 -10.53
N ALA A 71 4.16 24.30 -10.18
CA ALA A 71 4.25 23.16 -9.26
C ALA A 71 3.56 21.88 -9.76
N TYR A 72 3.29 21.79 -11.07
CA TYR A 72 2.43 20.76 -11.68
C TYR A 72 2.79 19.33 -11.28
N TRP A 73 4.05 18.90 -11.48
CA TRP A 73 4.44 17.53 -11.11
C TRP A 73 4.37 17.26 -9.60
N THR A 74 4.71 18.23 -8.76
CA THR A 74 4.63 18.06 -7.29
C THR A 74 3.19 17.87 -6.81
N GLN A 75 2.20 18.36 -7.57
CA GLN A 75 0.78 18.12 -7.28
C GLN A 75 0.41 16.63 -7.39
N ALA A 76 1.13 15.84 -8.21
CA ALA A 76 0.93 14.40 -8.34
C ALA A 76 1.18 13.69 -7.00
N HIS A 77 2.31 13.98 -6.38
CA HIS A 77 2.71 13.35 -5.11
C HIS A 77 1.97 13.92 -3.90
N ALA A 78 1.60 15.21 -3.94
CA ALA A 78 0.78 15.82 -2.90
C ALA A 78 -0.62 15.18 -2.83
N ILE A 79 -1.28 14.96 -3.98
CA ILE A 79 -2.59 14.31 -3.98
C ILE A 79 -2.50 12.81 -3.68
N ASP A 80 -1.39 12.12 -3.99
CA ASP A 80 -1.21 10.71 -3.63
C ASP A 80 -1.33 10.47 -2.11
N VAL A 81 -0.91 11.41 -1.25
CA VAL A 81 -1.16 11.33 0.20
C VAL A 81 -2.66 11.25 0.51
N VAL A 82 -3.46 12.05 -0.18
CA VAL A 82 -4.93 12.06 -0.05
C VAL A 82 -5.55 10.79 -0.63
N VAL A 83 -4.96 10.23 -1.70
CA VAL A 83 -5.37 8.94 -2.27
C VAL A 83 -5.14 7.81 -1.25
N TYR A 84 -3.97 7.73 -0.62
CA TYR A 84 -3.70 6.71 0.42
C TYR A 84 -4.62 6.87 1.64
N ALA A 85 -4.88 8.11 2.06
CA ALA A 85 -5.84 8.37 3.13
C ALA A 85 -7.27 7.97 2.73
N TYR A 86 -7.68 8.24 1.48
CA TYR A 86 -8.95 7.74 0.94
C TYR A 86 -9.02 6.21 0.97
N GLU A 87 -7.97 5.51 0.54
CA GLU A 87 -7.95 4.04 0.56
C GLU A 87 -8.08 3.47 1.96
N ARG A 88 -7.44 4.10 2.96
CA ARG A 88 -7.58 3.69 4.36
C ARG A 88 -9.01 3.87 4.86
N TYR A 89 -9.74 4.89 4.39
CA TYR A 89 -11.06 5.24 4.91
C TYR A 89 -12.28 4.81 4.07
N LYS A 90 -12.11 4.48 2.78
CA LYS A 90 -13.22 4.26 1.83
C LYS A 90 -14.28 3.28 2.31
N ASN A 91 -13.88 2.30 3.12
CA ASN A 91 -14.77 1.26 3.65
C ASN A 91 -15.01 1.35 5.18
N ILE A 92 -14.51 2.39 5.85
CA ILE A 92 -14.61 2.56 7.32
C ILE A 92 -15.38 3.83 7.68
N ASN A 93 -15.04 4.95 7.04
CA ASN A 93 -15.64 6.25 7.32
C ASN A 93 -16.04 6.91 6.00
N ARG A 94 -17.30 6.69 5.59
CA ARG A 94 -17.83 7.22 4.32
C ARG A 94 -17.78 8.74 4.24
N THR A 95 -17.99 9.45 5.36
CA THR A 95 -17.96 10.92 5.38
C THR A 95 -16.57 11.45 5.06
N LEU A 96 -15.55 10.90 5.71
CA LEU A 96 -14.17 11.30 5.47
C LEU A 96 -13.68 10.86 4.08
N ALA A 97 -14.02 9.64 3.67
CA ALA A 97 -13.74 9.15 2.32
C ALA A 97 -14.36 10.03 1.23
N ASN A 98 -15.62 10.45 1.38
CA ASN A 98 -16.28 11.36 0.44
C ASN A 98 -15.59 12.73 0.36
N ARG A 99 -15.07 13.24 1.49
CA ARG A 99 -14.29 14.48 1.51
C ARG A 99 -13.00 14.34 0.70
N TYR A 100 -12.23 13.28 0.92
CA TYR A 100 -11.00 13.03 0.16
C TYR A 100 -11.27 12.77 -1.32
N LEU A 101 -12.33 12.00 -1.64
CA LEU A 101 -12.76 11.79 -3.01
C LEU A 101 -13.17 13.10 -3.70
N ASN A 102 -13.79 14.04 -2.97
CA ASN A 102 -14.09 15.36 -3.51
C ASN A 102 -12.82 16.15 -3.85
N TYR A 103 -11.80 16.11 -2.99
CA TYR A 103 -10.51 16.75 -3.29
C TYR A 103 -9.84 16.14 -4.52
N ILE A 104 -9.85 14.81 -4.66
CA ILE A 104 -9.32 14.10 -5.84
C ILE A 104 -10.08 14.52 -7.12
N LYS A 105 -11.41 14.62 -7.06
CA LYS A 105 -12.23 15.09 -8.18
C LYS A 105 -11.91 16.53 -8.57
N LEU A 106 -11.70 17.41 -7.59
CA LEU A 106 -11.33 18.81 -7.82
C LEU A 106 -9.91 18.92 -8.42
N TRP A 107 -8.95 18.18 -7.89
CA TRP A 107 -7.60 18.07 -8.45
C TRP A 107 -7.63 17.66 -9.92
N TYR A 108 -8.39 16.61 -10.25
CA TYR A 108 -8.57 16.14 -11.62
C TYR A 108 -9.25 17.19 -12.51
N LYS A 109 -10.36 17.78 -12.04
CA LYS A 109 -11.11 18.82 -12.77
C LYS A 109 -10.24 20.04 -13.08
N ASN A 110 -9.40 20.44 -12.14
CA ASN A 110 -8.48 21.57 -12.27
C ASN A 110 -7.12 21.15 -12.86
N LYS A 111 -7.04 19.97 -13.48
CA LYS A 111 -5.86 19.46 -14.20
C LYS A 111 -4.58 19.55 -13.38
N ALA A 112 -4.64 19.24 -12.08
CA ALA A 112 -3.50 19.32 -11.17
C ALA A 112 -2.75 20.67 -11.19
N ASN A 113 -3.47 21.77 -11.42
CA ASN A 113 -2.87 23.09 -11.59
C ASN A 113 -1.85 23.17 -12.76
N ASN A 114 -2.13 22.49 -13.87
CA ASN A 114 -1.27 22.51 -15.05
C ASN A 114 -1.15 23.93 -15.63
N TYR A 115 0.04 24.52 -15.54
CA TYR A 115 0.34 25.86 -16.03
C TYR A 115 0.63 25.91 -17.54
N ALA A 116 0.90 24.77 -18.21
CA ALA A 116 1.26 24.75 -19.63
C ALA A 116 0.14 25.30 -20.53
N GLY A 117 -1.13 25.11 -20.14
CA GLY A 117 -2.28 25.74 -20.80
C GLY A 117 -2.61 27.16 -20.31
N ALA A 118 -2.03 27.59 -19.18
CA ALA A 118 -2.24 28.92 -18.58
C ALA A 118 -1.09 29.91 -18.85
N ALA A 119 0.01 29.45 -19.47
CA ALA A 119 1.15 30.26 -19.93
C ALA A 119 0.79 31.29 -21.02
N ALA A 120 -0.51 31.51 -21.28
CA ALA A 120 -1.02 32.65 -22.04
C ALA A 120 -1.11 33.95 -21.21
N SER A 121 -0.79 33.97 -19.91
CA SER A 121 -0.93 35.20 -19.12
C SER A 121 -0.05 35.23 -17.87
N THR A 122 1.21 35.70 -17.98
CA THR A 122 1.88 36.59 -16.99
C THR A 122 3.33 37.02 -17.33
N THR A 123 3.93 36.66 -18.48
CA THR A 123 5.25 37.20 -18.90
C THR A 123 5.30 37.58 -20.39
N THR A 124 6.00 38.67 -20.70
CA THR A 124 6.03 39.48 -21.95
C THR A 124 6.56 38.82 -23.22
N THR A 125 6.65 37.49 -23.31
CA THR A 125 6.83 36.84 -24.61
C THR A 125 6.12 35.48 -24.63
N PRO A 126 4.83 35.45 -25.02
CA PRO A 126 4.11 34.22 -25.21
C PRO A 126 4.67 33.46 -26.41
N ASN A 127 5.12 32.21 -26.25
CA ASN A 127 5.25 31.31 -27.40
C ASN A 127 3.87 30.70 -27.70
N THR A 128 2.97 31.51 -28.26
CA THR A 128 1.54 31.22 -28.47
C THR A 128 1.25 30.38 -29.71
N THR A 129 1.71 29.12 -29.74
CA THR A 129 1.26 28.19 -30.81
C THR A 129 0.75 26.84 -30.33
N ARG A 130 0.88 26.47 -29.05
CA ARG A 130 0.43 25.16 -28.55
C ARG A 130 -0.77 25.26 -27.60
N ASP A 131 -1.91 24.74 -28.04
CA ASP A 131 -3.09 24.47 -27.20
C ASP A 131 -2.85 23.15 -26.45
N TYR A 132 -2.26 23.22 -25.24
CA TYR A 132 -2.02 22.04 -24.40
C TYR A 132 -3.35 21.45 -23.93
N LYS A 133 -3.67 20.24 -24.41
CA LYS A 133 -4.94 19.56 -24.10
C LYS A 133 -4.77 18.62 -22.92
N MET A 134 -5.83 18.48 -22.12
CA MET A 134 -5.91 17.52 -21.02
C MET A 134 -4.80 17.71 -19.95
N PHE A 135 -3.84 16.79 -19.87
CA PHE A 135 -2.70 16.77 -18.93
C PHE A 135 -1.35 16.86 -19.67
N GLU A 136 -1.34 17.32 -20.93
CA GLU A 136 -0.11 17.55 -21.69
C GLU A 136 0.74 18.66 -21.05
N ASN A 137 2.06 18.51 -21.06
CA ASN A 137 3.03 19.48 -20.54
C ASN A 137 4.33 19.43 -21.37
N PRO A 138 5.11 20.53 -21.51
CA PRO A 138 6.44 20.49 -22.13
C PRO A 138 7.42 19.54 -21.43
N TYR A 139 7.30 19.33 -20.12
CA TYR A 139 8.12 18.38 -19.37
C TYR A 139 7.55 16.95 -19.47
N THR A 140 8.39 16.00 -19.91
CA THR A 140 7.98 14.61 -20.13
C THR A 140 7.80 13.89 -18.80
N ASP A 141 8.67 14.14 -17.83
CA ASP A 141 8.57 13.62 -16.47
C ASP A 141 7.32 14.14 -15.75
N ASP A 142 6.99 15.44 -15.84
CA ASP A 142 5.73 15.99 -15.31
C ASP A 142 4.51 15.17 -15.77
N MET A 143 4.44 14.84 -17.06
CA MET A 143 3.37 14.01 -17.60
C MET A 143 3.44 12.57 -17.06
N CYS A 144 4.63 11.99 -16.91
CA CYS A 144 4.78 10.66 -16.31
C CYS A 144 4.27 10.64 -14.86
N TRP A 145 4.63 11.62 -14.03
CA TRP A 145 4.20 11.72 -12.63
C TRP A 145 2.69 11.83 -12.51
N ILE A 146 2.08 12.70 -13.28
CA ILE A 146 0.63 12.89 -13.30
C ILE A 146 -0.08 11.63 -13.81
N THR A 147 0.48 10.97 -14.81
CA THR A 147 -0.05 9.71 -15.35
C THR A 147 -0.01 8.60 -14.29
N LEU A 148 1.07 8.51 -13.49
CA LEU A 148 1.14 7.58 -12.37
C LEU A 148 0.05 7.86 -11.32
N THR A 149 -0.13 9.10 -10.91
CA THR A 149 -1.18 9.48 -9.95
C THR A 149 -2.59 9.20 -10.50
N LEU A 150 -2.85 9.43 -11.79
CA LEU A 150 -4.13 9.04 -12.41
C LEU A 150 -4.37 7.52 -12.32
N LEU A 151 -3.31 6.71 -12.47
CA LEU A 151 -3.39 5.26 -12.30
C LEU A 151 -3.64 4.91 -10.82
N HIS A 152 -2.95 5.53 -9.87
CA HIS A 152 -3.19 5.35 -8.43
C HIS A 152 -4.63 5.72 -8.04
N ILE A 153 -5.16 6.83 -8.56
CA ILE A 153 -6.56 7.22 -8.34
C ILE A 153 -7.51 6.16 -8.92
N SER A 154 -7.24 5.67 -10.14
CA SER A 154 -8.04 4.61 -10.76
C SER A 154 -8.07 3.34 -9.91
N GLU A 155 -6.90 2.93 -9.40
CA GLU A 155 -6.72 1.77 -8.53
C GLU A 155 -7.48 1.96 -7.20
N ALA A 156 -7.27 3.07 -6.52
CA ALA A 156 -7.88 3.38 -5.22
C ALA A 156 -9.42 3.47 -5.28
N THR A 157 -9.95 4.12 -6.34
CA THR A 157 -11.38 4.40 -6.50
C THR A 157 -12.13 3.35 -7.32
N ASN A 158 -11.43 2.37 -7.88
CA ASN A 158 -11.95 1.42 -8.86
C ASN A 158 -12.67 2.11 -10.04
N THR A 159 -12.19 3.28 -10.47
CA THR A 159 -12.82 4.12 -11.51
C THR A 159 -11.95 4.16 -12.77
N LYS A 160 -12.27 3.30 -13.74
CA LYS A 160 -11.48 3.08 -14.98
C LYS A 160 -11.29 4.31 -15.88
N SER A 161 -12.10 5.36 -15.74
CA SER A 161 -11.95 6.57 -16.55
C SER A 161 -10.62 7.30 -16.28
N TYR A 162 -10.10 7.27 -15.04
CA TYR A 162 -8.79 7.86 -14.74
C TYR A 162 -7.64 7.12 -15.44
N ALA A 163 -7.64 5.77 -15.40
CA ALA A 163 -6.67 4.97 -16.15
C ALA A 163 -6.80 5.16 -17.68
N THR A 164 -8.01 5.41 -18.17
CA THR A 164 -8.25 5.69 -19.60
C THR A 164 -7.60 7.00 -20.03
N VAL A 165 -7.69 8.03 -19.18
CA VAL A 165 -7.02 9.33 -19.37
C VAL A 165 -5.50 9.18 -19.28
N ALA A 166 -5.01 8.44 -18.28
CA ALA A 166 -3.59 8.11 -18.14
C ALA A 166 -3.03 7.47 -19.42
N ARG A 167 -3.76 6.49 -19.97
CA ARG A 167 -3.43 5.84 -21.25
C ARG A 167 -3.38 6.83 -22.41
N GLN A 168 -4.35 7.76 -22.49
CA GLN A 168 -4.35 8.80 -23.53
C GLN A 168 -3.17 9.76 -23.41
N VAL A 169 -2.78 10.14 -22.18
CA VAL A 169 -1.58 10.96 -21.96
C VAL A 169 -0.34 10.24 -22.47
N PHE A 170 -0.19 8.97 -22.08
CA PHE A 170 0.95 8.15 -22.46
C PHE A 170 1.04 7.94 -23.97
N ASP A 171 -0.04 7.46 -24.60
CA ASP A 171 -0.08 7.12 -26.03
C ASP A 171 0.11 8.37 -26.92
N ASN A 172 -0.44 9.52 -26.54
CA ASN A 172 -0.44 10.70 -27.41
C ASN A 172 0.75 11.64 -27.18
N TYR A 173 1.30 11.70 -25.96
CA TYR A 173 2.24 12.77 -25.60
C TYR A 173 3.56 12.31 -24.96
N ILE A 174 3.57 11.17 -24.25
CA ILE A 174 4.80 10.66 -23.60
C ILE A 174 5.56 9.79 -24.60
N ILE A 175 4.98 8.65 -25.01
CA ILE A 175 5.71 7.65 -25.80
C ILE A 175 6.08 8.16 -27.20
N THR A 176 5.35 9.15 -27.72
CA THR A 176 5.64 9.83 -28.99
C THR A 176 6.93 10.64 -28.96
N ARG A 177 7.51 10.90 -27.79
CA ARG A 177 8.82 11.54 -27.61
C ARG A 177 9.97 10.53 -27.52
N ALA A 178 9.68 9.23 -27.52
CA ALA A 178 10.71 8.21 -27.34
C ALA A 178 11.59 8.09 -28.59
N ASN A 179 12.88 7.86 -28.36
CA ASN A 179 13.86 7.57 -29.39
C ASN A 179 14.47 6.18 -29.14
N GLU A 180 14.82 5.47 -30.21
CA GLU A 180 15.57 4.22 -30.09
C GLU A 180 17.04 4.50 -29.76
N ASP A 181 17.64 3.67 -28.91
CA ASP A 181 19.08 3.66 -28.66
C ASP A 181 19.66 2.34 -29.17
N GLU A 182 20.26 2.37 -30.37
CA GLU A 182 20.82 1.18 -31.04
C GLU A 182 21.83 0.44 -30.16
N ALA A 183 22.63 1.16 -29.37
CA ALA A 183 23.64 0.59 -28.50
C ALA A 183 23.05 -0.31 -27.40
N THR A 184 21.84 0.00 -26.92
CA THR A 184 21.17 -0.80 -25.88
C THR A 184 20.05 -1.68 -26.42
N GLY A 185 19.50 -1.35 -27.59
CA GLY A 185 18.22 -1.87 -28.09
C GLY A 185 17.01 -1.35 -27.29
N GLY A 186 17.20 -0.29 -26.49
CA GLY A 186 16.19 0.30 -25.63
C GLY A 186 15.51 1.53 -26.23
N LEU A 187 14.55 2.08 -25.49
CA LEU A 187 13.93 3.38 -25.75
C LEU A 187 14.38 4.38 -24.69
N TRP A 188 14.69 5.61 -25.10
CA TRP A 188 14.91 6.71 -24.18
C TRP A 188 13.95 7.87 -24.46
N LEU A 189 13.62 8.61 -23.42
CA LEU A 189 12.75 9.78 -23.49
C LEU A 189 13.52 11.04 -23.09
N PRO A 190 13.39 12.16 -23.83
CA PRO A 190 13.97 13.43 -23.43
C PRO A 190 13.24 13.96 -22.19
N TRP A 191 13.97 14.67 -21.32
CA TRP A 191 13.38 15.26 -20.12
C TRP A 191 12.24 16.24 -20.44
N ASN A 192 12.41 17.05 -21.49
CA ASN A 192 11.40 18.00 -21.94
C ASN A 192 11.42 18.16 -23.47
N THR A 193 10.69 19.14 -24.00
CA THR A 193 10.62 19.42 -25.45
C THR A 193 11.78 20.25 -25.99
N ASP A 194 12.74 20.67 -25.16
CA ASP A 194 13.86 21.50 -25.60
C ASP A 194 14.84 20.67 -26.45
N GLU A 195 15.44 21.32 -27.45
CA GLU A 195 16.43 20.66 -28.30
C GLU A 195 17.65 20.24 -27.47
N GLY A 196 18.10 19.00 -27.65
CA GLY A 196 19.23 18.43 -26.90
C GLY A 196 18.89 18.00 -25.47
N SER A 197 17.62 18.06 -25.06
CA SER A 197 17.18 17.56 -23.75
C SER A 197 17.43 16.05 -23.63
N GLY A 198 18.38 15.70 -22.78
CA GLY A 198 18.83 14.33 -22.59
C GLY A 198 17.84 13.47 -21.79
N PRO A 199 18.05 12.16 -21.76
CA PRO A 199 17.31 11.28 -20.88
C PRO A 199 17.77 11.41 -19.43
N ASN A 200 16.81 11.63 -18.53
CA ASN A 200 17.03 11.70 -17.09
C ASN A 200 16.28 10.58 -16.37
N ALA A 201 16.75 10.16 -15.19
CA ALA A 201 16.08 9.10 -14.44
C ALA A 201 14.65 9.49 -14.02
N CYS A 202 14.39 10.79 -13.80
CA CYS A 202 13.04 11.33 -13.53
C CYS A 202 12.04 11.11 -14.66
N THR A 203 12.51 10.90 -15.90
CA THR A 203 11.64 10.62 -17.05
C THR A 203 11.60 9.12 -17.32
N GLN A 204 12.78 8.51 -17.38
CA GLN A 204 12.94 7.15 -17.84
C GLN A 204 12.31 6.12 -16.89
N SER A 205 12.55 6.25 -15.58
CA SER A 205 12.03 5.29 -14.59
C SER A 205 10.50 5.38 -14.44
N PRO A 206 9.91 6.59 -14.34
CA PRO A 206 8.45 6.74 -14.32
C PRO A 206 7.77 6.30 -15.60
N ALA A 207 8.33 6.59 -16.78
CA ALA A 207 7.76 6.12 -18.04
C ALA A 207 7.73 4.58 -18.13
N THR A 208 8.80 3.92 -17.66
CA THR A 208 8.86 2.46 -17.54
C THR A 208 7.73 1.95 -16.64
N LEU A 209 7.54 2.57 -15.48
CA LEU A 209 6.48 2.20 -14.53
C LEU A 209 5.08 2.45 -15.09
N VAL A 210 4.84 3.58 -15.76
CA VAL A 210 3.57 3.89 -16.43
C VAL A 210 3.25 2.80 -17.46
N ALA A 211 4.20 2.45 -18.33
CA ALA A 211 4.01 1.42 -19.34
C ALA A 211 3.67 0.05 -18.70
N ALA A 212 4.38 -0.34 -17.65
CA ALA A 212 4.09 -1.59 -16.93
C ALA A 212 2.68 -1.59 -16.30
N LYS A 213 2.28 -0.50 -15.63
CA LYS A 213 0.92 -0.36 -15.06
C LYS A 213 -0.16 -0.32 -16.15
N LEU A 214 0.09 0.32 -17.29
CA LEU A 214 -0.83 0.30 -18.42
C LEU A 214 -0.98 -1.10 -19.00
N HIS A 215 0.09 -1.91 -19.06
CA HIS A 215 -0.03 -3.31 -19.46
C HIS A 215 -0.87 -4.11 -18.47
N LYS A 216 -0.68 -3.91 -17.15
CA LYS A 216 -1.51 -4.57 -16.13
C LYS A 216 -3.02 -4.29 -16.30
N ILE A 217 -3.40 -3.10 -16.76
CA ILE A 217 -4.80 -2.67 -16.87
C ILE A 217 -5.41 -2.93 -18.25
N PHE A 218 -4.64 -2.72 -19.33
CA PHE A 218 -5.13 -2.72 -20.71
C PHE A 218 -4.43 -3.75 -21.62
N GLY A 219 -3.41 -4.42 -21.12
CA GLY A 219 -2.70 -5.47 -21.82
C GLY A 219 -3.48 -6.78 -21.86
N SER A 220 -3.04 -7.65 -22.76
CA SER A 220 -3.46 -9.05 -22.87
C SER A 220 -2.36 -9.82 -23.60
N GLU A 221 -2.50 -11.14 -23.71
CA GLU A 221 -1.62 -11.99 -24.53
C GLU A 221 -1.51 -11.49 -25.99
N THR A 222 -2.56 -10.85 -26.51
CA THR A 222 -2.62 -10.29 -27.88
C THR A 222 -2.38 -8.78 -27.95
N ASN A 223 -2.28 -8.09 -26.81
CA ASN A 223 -2.03 -6.65 -26.71
C ASN A 223 -0.82 -6.39 -25.81
N THR A 224 0.37 -6.63 -26.37
CA THR A 224 1.66 -6.57 -25.67
C THR A 224 2.35 -5.22 -25.76
N LYS A 225 1.83 -4.24 -26.52
CA LYS A 225 2.53 -2.98 -26.83
C LYS A 225 3.08 -2.27 -25.59
N TYR A 226 2.33 -2.24 -24.50
CA TYR A 226 2.75 -1.57 -23.26
C TYR A 226 3.85 -2.36 -22.53
N LEU A 227 3.81 -3.69 -22.56
CA LEU A 227 4.88 -4.52 -22.02
C LEU A 227 6.16 -4.35 -22.83
N GLU A 228 6.06 -4.28 -24.16
CA GLU A 228 7.19 -4.01 -25.04
C GLU A 228 7.81 -2.63 -24.76
N TYR A 229 7.00 -1.59 -24.61
CA TYR A 229 7.48 -0.27 -24.18
C TYR A 229 8.14 -0.32 -22.81
N ALA A 230 7.51 -0.96 -21.81
CA ALA A 230 8.08 -1.10 -20.48
C ALA A 230 9.46 -1.78 -20.53
N LYS A 231 9.60 -2.87 -21.30
CA LYS A 231 10.88 -3.59 -21.46
C LYS A 231 11.93 -2.76 -22.18
N LYS A 232 11.58 -2.06 -23.27
CA LYS A 232 12.53 -1.21 -23.99
C LYS A 232 12.99 -0.01 -23.14
N LEU A 233 12.07 0.63 -22.41
CA LEU A 233 12.39 1.74 -21.50
C LEU A 233 13.25 1.28 -20.32
N TYR A 234 12.92 0.12 -19.73
CA TYR A 234 13.74 -0.52 -18.70
C TYR A 234 15.13 -0.88 -19.22
N THR A 235 15.23 -1.40 -20.45
CA THR A 235 16.52 -1.80 -21.05
C THR A 235 17.47 -0.61 -21.15
N TYR A 236 16.97 0.56 -21.55
CA TYR A 236 17.78 1.77 -21.55
C TYR A 236 18.24 2.16 -20.13
N ALA A 237 17.30 2.28 -19.18
CA ALA A 237 17.60 2.64 -17.80
C ALA A 237 18.62 1.70 -17.15
N SER A 238 18.40 0.39 -17.28
CA SER A 238 19.28 -0.64 -16.69
C SER A 238 20.68 -0.69 -17.30
N LYS A 239 20.87 -0.26 -18.55
CA LYS A 239 22.19 -0.28 -19.21
C LYS A 239 22.93 1.07 -19.13
N LYS A 240 22.22 2.19 -19.06
CA LYS A 240 22.80 3.55 -19.13
C LYS A 240 22.75 4.31 -17.81
N MET A 241 21.73 4.07 -16.98
CA MET A 241 21.48 4.84 -15.75
C MET A 241 21.83 4.07 -14.47
N LEU A 242 21.60 2.76 -14.44
CA LEU A 242 21.94 1.89 -13.31
C LEU A 242 23.47 1.80 -13.16
N LYS A 243 23.96 2.06 -11.95
CA LYS A 243 25.39 2.02 -11.62
C LYS A 243 25.79 0.68 -11.01
N ASN A 244 27.09 0.43 -10.94
CA ASN A 244 27.66 -0.87 -10.55
C ASN A 244 27.35 -1.30 -9.10
N ASN A 245 26.99 -0.35 -8.24
CA ASN A 245 26.55 -0.55 -6.86
C ASN A 245 25.02 -0.45 -6.72
N ASP A 246 24.31 -0.71 -7.83
CA ASP A 246 22.86 -0.88 -7.93
C ASP A 246 22.02 0.32 -7.47
N HIS A 247 22.55 1.53 -7.64
CA HIS A 247 21.76 2.77 -7.58
C HIS A 247 21.55 3.37 -8.97
N ILE A 248 20.51 4.18 -9.10
CA ILE A 248 20.18 4.89 -10.33
C ILE A 248 20.73 6.31 -10.30
N GLU A 249 21.37 6.71 -11.41
CA GLU A 249 21.83 8.06 -11.68
C GLU A 249 22.92 8.57 -10.71
N GLU A 250 23.60 9.64 -11.12
CA GLU A 250 24.55 10.38 -10.28
C GLU A 250 24.24 11.87 -10.42
N PRO A 251 23.98 12.60 -9.31
CA PRO A 251 23.94 12.12 -7.94
C PRO A 251 22.70 11.23 -7.65
N PRO A 252 22.80 10.21 -6.79
CA PRO A 252 21.65 9.40 -6.41
C PRO A 252 20.74 10.17 -5.45
N LEU A 253 19.45 10.17 -5.78
CA LEU A 253 18.40 10.84 -5.01
C LEU A 253 17.30 9.83 -4.65
N SER A 254 16.60 10.06 -3.55
CA SER A 254 15.65 9.09 -3.00
C SER A 254 14.56 8.69 -4.02
N TYR A 255 14.05 9.65 -4.78
CA TYR A 255 12.96 9.42 -5.74
C TYR A 255 13.39 8.58 -6.95
N THR A 256 14.62 8.75 -7.46
CA THR A 256 15.11 7.97 -8.60
C THR A 256 15.26 6.49 -8.23
N GLN A 257 15.71 6.23 -6.99
CA GLN A 257 15.81 4.87 -6.47
C GLN A 257 14.44 4.22 -6.32
N GLY A 258 13.49 4.91 -5.70
CA GLY A 258 12.15 4.37 -5.45
C GLY A 258 11.39 4.06 -6.73
N THR A 259 11.50 4.92 -7.74
CA THR A 259 10.73 4.80 -8.98
C THR A 259 11.25 3.70 -9.89
N PHE A 260 12.58 3.57 -10.00
CA PHE A 260 13.16 2.46 -10.73
C PHE A 260 12.92 1.13 -10.02
N ALA A 261 12.94 1.11 -8.68
CA ALA A 261 12.59 -0.08 -7.92
C ALA A 261 11.15 -0.53 -8.15
N GLU A 262 10.19 0.39 -8.17
CA GLU A 262 8.79 0.03 -8.47
C GLU A 262 8.62 -0.41 -9.92
N ALA A 263 9.33 0.21 -10.88
CA ALA A 263 9.32 -0.27 -12.26
C ALA A 263 9.80 -1.72 -12.36
N CYS A 264 10.91 -2.06 -11.68
CA CYS A 264 11.40 -3.43 -11.57
C CYS A 264 10.36 -4.35 -10.91
N ARG A 265 9.77 -3.93 -9.78
CA ARG A 265 8.74 -4.70 -9.07
C ARG A 265 7.56 -5.00 -9.98
N MET A 266 7.08 -4.00 -10.72
CA MET A 266 5.93 -4.14 -11.60
C MET A 266 6.22 -5.07 -12.78
N LEU A 267 7.43 -5.03 -13.36
CA LEU A 267 7.84 -5.94 -14.43
C LEU A 267 7.73 -7.42 -14.03
N ILE A 268 8.00 -7.77 -12.76
CA ILE A 268 7.88 -9.16 -12.26
C ILE A 268 6.46 -9.71 -12.46
N HIS A 269 5.47 -8.85 -12.24
CA HIS A 269 4.04 -9.18 -12.25
C HIS A 269 3.41 -9.14 -13.63
N VAL A 270 3.98 -8.36 -14.55
CA VAL A 270 3.38 -8.12 -15.87
C VAL A 270 4.07 -8.86 -17.00
N THR A 271 5.12 -9.65 -16.71
CA THR A 271 5.88 -10.37 -17.72
C THR A 271 5.88 -11.88 -17.52
N ASP A 272 6.02 -12.61 -18.63
CA ASP A 272 6.20 -14.06 -18.66
C ASP A 272 7.67 -14.48 -18.77
N GLU A 273 8.61 -13.59 -18.45
CA GLU A 273 10.04 -13.90 -18.45
C GLU A 273 10.40 -14.98 -17.42
N SER A 274 11.53 -15.65 -17.68
CA SER A 274 12.02 -16.73 -16.83
C SER A 274 12.24 -16.28 -15.39
N ALA A 275 12.18 -17.24 -14.46
CA ALA A 275 12.45 -17.00 -13.05
C ALA A 275 13.80 -16.30 -12.82
N THR A 276 14.82 -16.58 -13.65
CA THR A 276 16.13 -15.91 -13.59
C THR A 276 16.03 -14.41 -13.84
N ILE A 277 15.27 -13.98 -14.86
CA ILE A 277 15.08 -12.56 -15.17
C ILE A 277 14.22 -11.89 -14.10
N LYS A 278 13.14 -12.54 -13.66
CA LYS A 278 12.32 -12.03 -12.56
C LYS A 278 13.13 -11.87 -11.27
N ASN A 279 14.02 -12.79 -10.95
CA ASN A 279 14.92 -12.68 -9.79
C ASN A 279 15.89 -11.50 -9.92
N LYS A 280 16.36 -11.19 -11.14
CA LYS A 280 17.14 -9.97 -11.37
C LYS A 280 16.33 -8.71 -11.06
N TYR A 281 15.07 -8.62 -11.52
CA TYR A 281 14.20 -7.50 -11.15
C TYR A 281 13.99 -7.38 -9.64
N LYS A 282 13.76 -8.50 -8.94
CA LYS A 282 13.63 -8.54 -7.47
C LYS A 282 14.88 -7.98 -6.78
N GLN A 283 16.05 -8.42 -7.23
CA GLN A 283 17.33 -8.00 -6.65
C GLN A 283 17.60 -6.51 -6.91
N THR A 284 17.41 -6.05 -8.16
CA THR A 284 17.59 -4.64 -8.52
C THR A 284 16.62 -3.74 -7.76
N ALA A 285 15.35 -4.12 -7.65
CA ALA A 285 14.36 -3.37 -6.87
C ALA A 285 14.79 -3.21 -5.40
N TYR A 286 15.21 -4.32 -4.76
CA TYR A 286 15.68 -4.28 -3.39
C TYR A 286 16.93 -3.42 -3.24
N ASN A 287 17.92 -3.55 -4.14
CA ASN A 287 19.18 -2.85 -4.02
C ASN A 287 19.00 -1.33 -4.15
N CYS A 288 18.18 -0.85 -5.08
CA CYS A 288 17.86 0.57 -5.18
C CYS A 288 17.18 1.10 -3.91
N LEU A 289 16.16 0.39 -3.39
CA LEU A 289 15.48 0.79 -2.16
C LEU A 289 16.43 0.78 -0.95
N ASN A 290 17.18 -0.31 -0.78
CA ASN A 290 18.13 -0.42 0.32
C ASN A 290 19.21 0.65 0.24
N TYR A 291 19.71 0.97 -0.96
CA TYR A 291 20.64 2.07 -1.17
C TYR A 291 20.07 3.39 -0.63
N ALA A 292 18.83 3.73 -1.01
CA ALA A 292 18.18 4.97 -0.57
C ALA A 292 18.07 5.06 0.96
N PHE A 293 17.84 3.95 1.66
CA PHE A 293 17.68 3.91 3.12
C PHE A 293 18.99 3.70 3.91
N THR A 294 20.12 3.42 3.26
CA THR A 294 21.37 3.05 3.97
C THR A 294 22.61 3.82 3.52
N ASN A 295 22.62 4.36 2.30
CA ASN A 295 23.77 5.08 1.77
C ASN A 295 23.78 6.55 2.26
N GLY A 296 24.97 7.08 2.55
CA GLY A 296 25.16 8.48 3.01
C GLY A 296 24.74 9.54 1.99
N TRP A 297 24.66 9.19 0.70
CA TRP A 297 24.12 10.09 -0.33
C TRP A 297 22.60 10.30 -0.24
N CYS A 298 21.87 9.41 0.42
CA CYS A 298 20.42 9.54 0.63
C CYS A 298 20.05 9.65 2.12
N THR A 299 21.01 9.45 3.02
CA THR A 299 20.77 9.41 4.47
C THR A 299 21.76 10.24 5.28
N HIS A 300 21.29 10.72 6.42
CA HIS A 300 22.10 11.34 7.45
C HIS A 300 21.74 10.70 8.81
N ASN A 301 22.73 10.15 9.51
CA ASN A 301 22.55 9.36 10.74
C ASN A 301 21.56 8.18 10.59
N GLY A 302 21.53 7.58 9.40
CA GLY A 302 20.66 6.43 9.08
C GLY A 302 19.17 6.78 9.05
N ILE A 303 18.84 8.03 8.73
CA ILE A 303 17.51 8.59 8.45
C ILE A 303 17.60 9.25 7.09
N LEU A 304 16.55 9.20 6.27
CA LEU A 304 16.55 9.89 4.98
C LEU A 304 16.87 11.38 5.17
N ARG A 305 17.83 11.89 4.40
CA ARG A 305 18.40 13.22 4.63
C ARG A 305 17.49 14.35 4.11
N ASP A 306 17.91 15.58 4.41
CA ASP A 306 17.52 16.74 3.63
C ASP A 306 18.20 16.68 2.25
N GLU A 307 17.39 16.62 1.18
CA GLU A 307 17.86 16.61 -0.21
C GLU A 307 17.87 18.01 -0.84
N GLY A 308 17.46 19.02 -0.07
CA GLY A 308 17.47 20.43 -0.41
C GLY A 308 16.11 21.10 -0.15
N PRO A 309 16.10 22.42 0.09
CA PRO A 309 14.89 23.15 0.47
C PRO A 309 13.99 23.52 -0.71
N SER A 310 14.40 23.26 -1.97
CA SER A 310 13.58 23.62 -3.12
C SER A 310 12.26 22.83 -3.14
N GLY A 311 11.25 23.37 -3.83
CA GLY A 311 9.98 22.68 -4.04
C GLY A 311 10.16 21.30 -4.69
N ASP A 312 11.16 21.16 -5.55
CA ASP A 312 11.50 19.89 -6.19
C ASP A 312 12.19 18.93 -5.22
N GLN A 313 13.24 19.38 -4.54
CA GLN A 313 14.08 18.49 -3.72
C GLN A 313 13.37 17.99 -2.47
N SER A 314 12.54 18.84 -1.86
CA SER A 314 11.89 18.53 -0.60
C SER A 314 10.81 17.43 -0.69
N ILE A 315 10.29 17.15 -1.89
CA ILE A 315 9.23 16.14 -2.12
C ILE A 315 9.76 14.75 -2.51
N PHE A 316 11.05 14.60 -2.83
CA PHE A 316 11.61 13.35 -3.35
C PHE A 316 11.34 12.12 -2.47
N LYS A 317 11.32 12.28 -1.14
CA LYS A 317 11.00 11.20 -0.20
C LYS A 317 9.55 10.73 -0.35
N ALA A 318 8.61 11.63 -0.66
CA ALA A 318 7.20 11.28 -0.89
C ALA A 318 7.02 10.28 -2.05
N ILE A 319 7.96 10.25 -2.99
CA ILE A 319 7.99 9.30 -4.12
C ILE A 319 8.59 7.96 -3.71
N LEU A 320 9.68 7.98 -2.93
CA LEU A 320 10.35 6.76 -2.47
C LEU A 320 9.46 5.88 -1.59
N ILE A 321 8.84 6.50 -0.57
CA ILE A 321 8.13 5.80 0.50
C ILE A 321 7.06 4.84 -0.02
N PRO A 322 6.08 5.24 -0.86
CA PRO A 322 5.00 4.35 -1.26
C PRO A 322 5.51 3.12 -2.00
N TYR A 323 6.56 3.26 -2.81
CA TYR A 323 7.18 2.17 -3.54
C TYR A 323 7.99 1.24 -2.64
N ALA A 324 8.65 1.77 -1.61
CA ALA A 324 9.28 0.96 -0.58
C ALA A 324 8.24 0.13 0.19
N VAL A 325 7.08 0.72 0.50
CA VAL A 325 5.97 -0.01 1.14
C VAL A 325 5.36 -1.05 0.20
N ASN A 326 5.18 -0.76 -1.09
CA ASN A 326 4.72 -1.75 -2.06
C ASN A 326 5.65 -2.96 -2.12
N PHE A 327 6.97 -2.74 -2.13
CA PHE A 327 7.95 -3.84 -2.04
C PHE A 327 7.77 -4.68 -0.77
N VAL A 328 7.52 -4.05 0.39
CA VAL A 328 7.30 -4.78 1.66
C VAL A 328 5.99 -5.57 1.64
N LEU A 329 4.95 -5.05 0.98
CA LEU A 329 3.63 -5.70 0.90
C LEU A 329 3.55 -6.81 -0.15
N ASP A 330 4.44 -6.77 -1.14
CA ASP A 330 4.53 -7.75 -2.21
C ASP A 330 5.18 -9.06 -1.74
N GLU A 331 4.40 -10.14 -1.70
CA GLU A 331 4.86 -11.43 -1.19
C GLU A 331 5.73 -12.21 -2.16
N ASP A 332 5.76 -11.84 -3.43
CA ASP A 332 6.72 -12.38 -4.37
C ASP A 332 8.14 -11.86 -4.09
N MET A 333 8.27 -10.81 -3.27
CA MET A 333 9.58 -10.28 -2.86
C MET A 333 10.22 -11.14 -1.75
N PRO A 334 11.56 -11.27 -1.74
CA PRO A 334 12.25 -12.06 -0.72
C PRO A 334 11.93 -11.61 0.71
N ALA A 335 11.50 -12.55 1.56
CA ALA A 335 11.06 -12.28 2.93
C ALA A 335 12.07 -11.46 3.76
N GLN A 336 13.36 -11.80 3.71
CA GLN A 336 14.39 -11.11 4.47
C GLN A 336 14.56 -9.64 4.04
N ASN A 337 14.39 -9.36 2.75
CA ASN A 337 14.46 -8.02 2.17
C ASN A 337 13.26 -7.17 2.62
N ARG A 338 12.06 -7.77 2.62
CA ARG A 338 10.83 -7.16 3.15
C ARG A 338 10.97 -6.81 4.64
N ILE A 339 11.52 -7.73 5.45
CA ILE A 339 11.81 -7.50 6.87
C ILE A 339 12.77 -6.32 7.04
N ASN A 340 13.87 -6.28 6.30
CA ASN A 340 14.85 -5.20 6.40
C ASN A 340 14.23 -3.83 6.09
N LEU A 341 13.54 -3.72 4.95
CA LEU A 341 12.92 -2.46 4.52
C LEU A 341 11.82 -2.00 5.50
N SER A 342 11.02 -2.92 6.04
CA SER A 342 9.99 -2.58 7.03
C SER A 342 10.57 -1.89 8.28
N LYS A 343 11.73 -2.36 8.76
CA LYS A 343 12.46 -1.76 9.90
C LYS A 343 13.02 -0.39 9.58
N LEU A 344 13.55 -0.20 8.37
CA LEU A 344 14.08 1.09 7.91
C LEU A 344 12.97 2.13 7.79
N ILE A 345 11.81 1.75 7.24
CA ILE A 345 10.60 2.60 7.16
C ILE A 345 10.09 2.96 8.57
N GLN A 346 9.99 1.96 9.45
CA GLN A 346 9.59 2.17 10.85
C GLN A 346 10.52 3.15 11.57
N LYS A 347 11.84 2.95 11.47
CA LYS A 347 12.84 3.83 12.10
C LYS A 347 12.69 5.28 11.65
N ASN A 348 12.50 5.51 10.35
CA ASN A 348 12.26 6.85 9.81
C ASN A 348 10.95 7.45 10.36
N THR A 349 9.88 6.65 10.43
CA THR A 349 8.57 7.09 10.91
C THR A 349 8.60 7.47 12.39
N GLN A 350 9.23 6.64 13.23
CA GLN A 350 9.42 6.92 14.66
C GLN A 350 10.27 8.18 14.86
N THR A 351 11.30 8.37 14.04
CA THR A 351 12.18 9.54 14.13
C THR A 351 11.45 10.82 13.74
N LEU A 352 10.69 10.80 12.63
CA LEU A 352 9.81 11.92 12.25
C LEU A 352 8.85 12.24 13.40
N TRP A 353 8.09 11.25 13.86
CA TRP A 353 7.05 11.44 14.89
C TRP A 353 7.61 12.05 16.18
N LYS A 354 8.78 11.58 16.64
CA LYS A 354 9.45 12.11 17.84
C LYS A 354 9.84 13.59 17.70
N ASN A 355 10.09 14.05 16.47
CA ASN A 355 10.52 15.41 16.18
C ASN A 355 9.38 16.34 15.72
N LEU A 356 8.14 15.85 15.61
CA LEU A 356 6.99 16.71 15.35
C LEU A 356 6.59 17.50 16.59
N ASP A 357 6.22 18.77 16.40
CA ASP A 357 5.58 19.58 17.43
C ASP A 357 4.06 19.37 17.38
N ILE A 358 3.59 18.32 18.05
CA ILE A 358 2.18 17.93 18.09
C ILE A 358 1.30 19.01 18.77
N SER A 359 1.88 19.89 19.59
CA SER A 359 1.14 20.97 20.26
C SER A 359 0.57 22.00 19.26
N ARG A 360 1.07 22.01 18.03
CA ARG A 360 0.63 22.92 16.95
C ARG A 360 -0.57 22.41 16.16
N TYR A 361 -1.08 21.20 16.45
CA TYR A 361 -2.27 20.67 15.76
C TYR A 361 -3.43 21.69 15.80
N PRO A 362 -4.09 21.99 14.66
CA PRO A 362 -4.09 21.25 13.40
C PRO A 362 -3.02 21.64 12.38
N ILE A 363 -2.07 22.54 12.66
CA ILE A 363 -1.06 23.03 11.70
C ILE A 363 0.33 22.58 12.17
N ILE A 364 0.75 21.39 11.72
CA ILE A 364 2.05 20.79 12.06
C ILE A 364 2.96 20.88 10.85
N PHE A 365 4.12 21.50 11.00
CA PHE A 365 5.16 21.53 9.97
C PHE A 365 6.16 20.40 10.15
N MET A 366 6.54 19.81 9.02
CA MET A 366 7.50 18.71 8.97
C MET A 366 8.77 19.23 8.30
N ASN A 367 9.91 18.98 8.92
CA ASN A 367 11.18 19.50 8.45
C ASN A 367 11.72 18.67 7.27
N TYR A 368 12.59 19.27 6.45
CA TYR A 368 13.27 18.63 5.32
C TYR A 368 14.07 17.39 5.76
N TYR A 369 14.69 17.47 6.94
CA TYR A 369 15.29 16.34 7.66
C TYR A 369 14.42 15.90 8.84
N TRP A 370 13.99 14.64 8.84
CA TRP A 370 13.10 14.08 9.87
C TRP A 370 13.74 13.90 11.24
N GLY A 371 15.08 13.98 11.33
CA GLY A 371 15.81 13.89 12.59
C GLY A 371 15.75 15.15 13.46
N THR A 372 15.12 16.22 12.99
CA THR A 372 15.03 17.51 13.68
C THR A 372 13.64 18.11 13.58
N LYS A 373 13.20 18.81 14.63
CA LYS A 373 11.95 19.58 14.62
C LYS A 373 12.01 20.76 13.64
N TRP A 374 10.85 21.21 13.16
CA TRP A 374 10.77 22.48 12.42
C TRP A 374 11.02 23.65 13.38
N THR A 375 11.89 24.58 12.97
CA THR A 375 12.18 25.82 13.72
C THR A 375 12.18 27.06 12.82
N GLY A 376 11.83 26.91 11.55
CA GLY A 376 11.71 28.02 10.60
C GLY A 376 10.44 28.83 10.82
N ALA A 377 10.33 29.95 10.10
CA ALA A 377 9.09 30.71 10.04
C ALA A 377 7.97 29.89 9.39
N ASP A 378 6.71 30.21 9.67
CA ASP A 378 5.59 29.40 9.19
C ASP A 378 5.45 29.50 7.67
N GLU A 379 5.62 30.69 7.10
CA GLU A 379 5.59 31.01 5.66
C GLU A 379 6.65 30.25 4.84
N ASP A 380 7.75 29.83 5.48
CA ASP A 380 8.85 29.09 4.85
C ASP A 380 8.61 27.57 4.86
N ALA A 381 7.56 27.10 5.53
CA ALA A 381 7.27 25.68 5.57
C ALA A 381 6.92 25.17 4.16
N SER A 382 7.69 24.18 3.70
CA SER A 382 7.54 23.61 2.35
C SER A 382 6.44 22.55 2.29
N MET A 383 5.60 22.64 1.25
CA MET A 383 4.63 21.60 0.90
C MET A 383 5.33 20.28 0.60
N GLY A 384 6.47 20.30 -0.11
CA GLY A 384 7.22 19.09 -0.44
C GLY A 384 7.73 18.36 0.81
N ALA A 385 8.26 19.10 1.78
CA ALA A 385 8.72 18.53 3.06
C ALA A 385 7.56 17.94 3.87
N ALA A 386 6.44 18.66 3.95
CA ALA A 386 5.23 18.19 4.62
C ALA A 386 4.60 16.97 3.92
N CYS A 387 4.56 16.98 2.59
CA CYS A 387 4.10 15.85 1.76
C CYS A 387 4.96 14.62 2.01
N SER A 388 6.30 14.77 2.02
CA SER A 388 7.24 13.69 2.33
C SER A 388 6.97 13.05 3.69
N GLY A 389 6.75 13.86 4.74
CA GLY A 389 6.46 13.34 6.07
C GLY A 389 5.06 12.74 6.20
N ALA A 390 4.03 13.36 5.62
CA ALA A 390 2.68 12.80 5.61
C ALA A 390 2.62 11.48 4.83
N SER A 391 3.28 11.41 3.67
CA SER A 391 3.44 10.18 2.88
C SER A 391 4.11 9.08 3.70
N LEU A 392 5.18 9.38 4.45
CA LEU A 392 5.82 8.41 5.34
C LEU A 392 4.85 7.80 6.34
N VAL A 393 4.14 8.63 7.12
CA VAL A 393 3.28 8.13 8.19
C VAL A 393 2.06 7.39 7.63
N GLU A 394 1.45 7.90 6.56
CA GLU A 394 0.29 7.29 5.89
C GLU A 394 0.64 5.92 5.30
N ASN A 395 1.77 5.81 4.60
CA ASN A 395 2.23 4.55 4.03
C ASN A 395 2.72 3.57 5.12
N THR A 396 3.30 4.05 6.22
CA THR A 396 3.60 3.19 7.38
C THR A 396 2.32 2.64 8.00
N ALA A 397 1.27 3.45 8.16
CA ALA A 397 -0.03 2.96 8.61
C ALA A 397 -0.61 1.91 7.66
N ARG A 398 -0.55 2.14 6.34
CA ARG A 398 -0.95 1.15 5.31
C ARG A 398 -0.18 -0.16 5.48
N MET A 399 1.14 -0.09 5.57
CA MET A 399 2.03 -1.24 5.73
C MET A 399 1.65 -2.08 6.96
N TYR A 400 1.53 -1.43 8.12
CA TYR A 400 1.22 -2.09 9.39
C TYR A 400 -0.15 -2.75 9.36
N ARG A 401 -1.14 -2.06 8.80
CA ARG A 401 -2.50 -2.56 8.75
C ARG A 401 -2.62 -3.80 7.89
N VAL A 402 -2.03 -3.80 6.69
CA VAL A 402 -2.04 -4.97 5.81
C VAL A 402 -1.34 -6.15 6.48
N ILE A 403 -0.15 -5.95 7.05
CA ILE A 403 0.62 -7.01 7.71
C ILE A 403 -0.11 -7.57 8.94
N THR A 404 -0.70 -6.70 9.76
CA THR A 404 -1.46 -7.09 10.96
C THR A 404 -2.70 -7.88 10.60
N ASN A 405 -3.51 -7.37 9.67
CA ASN A 405 -4.75 -8.02 9.26
C ASN A 405 -4.48 -9.36 8.58
N ARG A 406 -3.42 -9.44 7.77
CA ARG A 406 -3.00 -10.70 7.15
C ARG A 406 -2.54 -11.72 8.19
N TYR A 407 -1.75 -11.29 9.18
CA TYR A 407 -1.33 -12.15 10.29
C TYR A 407 -2.52 -12.66 11.12
N GLU A 408 -3.49 -11.79 11.42
CA GLU A 408 -4.71 -12.13 12.15
C GLU A 408 -5.56 -13.13 11.35
N LEU A 409 -5.83 -12.84 10.06
CA LEU A 409 -6.59 -13.75 9.20
C LEU A 409 -5.91 -15.11 9.07
N GLY A 410 -4.59 -15.15 8.87
CA GLY A 410 -3.84 -16.40 8.79
C GLY A 410 -3.85 -17.21 10.09
N THR A 411 -3.81 -16.53 11.24
CA THR A 411 -3.90 -17.17 12.56
C THR A 411 -5.30 -17.75 12.79
N LEU A 412 -6.34 -16.97 12.50
CA LEU A 412 -7.73 -17.40 12.58
C LEU A 412 -8.02 -18.56 11.64
N TYR A 413 -7.60 -18.47 10.37
CA TYR A 413 -7.76 -19.53 9.39
C TYR A 413 -7.15 -20.84 9.88
N LYS A 414 -5.96 -20.78 10.49
CA LYS A 414 -5.31 -21.95 11.09
C LYS A 414 -6.13 -22.54 12.24
N GLU A 415 -6.61 -21.71 13.16
CA GLU A 415 -7.45 -22.14 14.27
C GLU A 415 -8.72 -22.82 13.75
N CYS A 416 -9.42 -22.17 12.81
CA CYS A 416 -10.63 -22.68 12.18
C CYS A 416 -10.41 -24.00 11.43
N SER A 417 -9.24 -24.19 10.81
CA SER A 417 -8.89 -25.43 10.09
C SER A 417 -8.80 -26.67 10.98
N THR A 418 -8.84 -26.52 12.32
CA THR A 418 -8.85 -27.64 13.26
C THR A 418 -10.24 -28.23 13.52
N LEU A 419 -11.31 -27.55 13.09
CA LEU A 419 -12.68 -28.04 13.24
C LEU A 419 -12.93 -29.22 12.29
N THR A 420 -13.22 -30.38 12.88
CA THR A 420 -13.62 -31.57 12.13
C THR A 420 -15.12 -31.54 11.87
N ILE A 421 -15.52 -31.66 10.60
CA ILE A 421 -16.92 -31.78 10.19
C ILE A 421 -17.20 -33.26 9.91
N GLU A 422 -18.21 -33.84 10.58
CA GLU A 422 -18.57 -35.24 10.38
C GLU A 422 -19.15 -35.46 8.97
N PRO A 423 -18.84 -36.60 8.30
CA PRO A 423 -19.35 -36.87 6.96
C PRO A 423 -20.89 -36.89 6.92
N GLY A 424 -21.49 -36.06 6.07
CA GLY A 424 -22.94 -35.94 5.92
C GLY A 424 -23.50 -34.60 6.39
N HIS A 425 -22.75 -33.85 7.18
CA HIS A 425 -23.16 -32.56 7.72
C HIS A 425 -22.66 -31.37 6.88
N GLU A 426 -21.94 -31.59 5.78
CA GLU A 426 -21.33 -30.50 5.01
C GLU A 426 -22.34 -29.59 4.30
N GLU A 427 -23.56 -30.11 4.07
CA GLU A 427 -24.68 -29.37 3.48
C GLU A 427 -25.55 -28.67 4.54
N ASP A 428 -25.30 -28.95 5.84
CA ASP A 428 -25.97 -28.23 6.91
C ASP A 428 -25.55 -26.76 6.83
N LYS A 429 -26.54 -25.88 6.99
CA LYS A 429 -26.40 -24.45 6.70
C LYS A 429 -25.19 -23.84 7.42
N GLU A 430 -25.00 -24.17 8.69
CA GLU A 430 -23.93 -23.64 9.55
C GLU A 430 -22.55 -24.08 9.05
N PHE A 431 -22.39 -25.34 8.64
CA PHE A 431 -21.14 -25.85 8.07
C PHE A 431 -20.90 -25.34 6.64
N ALA A 432 -21.94 -25.19 5.83
CA ALA A 432 -21.84 -24.61 4.49
C ALA A 432 -21.40 -23.14 4.53
N GLU A 433 -21.99 -22.33 5.43
CA GLU A 433 -21.56 -20.95 5.69
C GLU A 433 -20.08 -20.89 6.13
N PHE A 434 -19.67 -21.79 7.04
CA PHE A 434 -18.29 -21.88 7.50
C PHE A 434 -17.30 -22.26 6.39
N LEU A 435 -17.60 -23.27 5.58
CA LEU A 435 -16.74 -23.68 4.47
C LEU A 435 -16.61 -22.57 3.42
N SER A 436 -17.68 -21.80 3.17
CA SER A 436 -17.64 -20.62 2.29
C SER A 436 -16.74 -19.51 2.86
N ALA A 437 -16.82 -19.24 4.16
CA ALA A 437 -15.96 -18.27 4.83
C ALA A 437 -14.48 -18.70 4.81
N MET A 438 -14.19 -19.99 5.03
CA MET A 438 -12.85 -20.57 4.90
C MET A 438 -12.30 -20.40 3.48
N ALA A 439 -13.08 -20.73 2.44
CA ALA A 439 -12.66 -20.56 1.06
C ALA A 439 -12.35 -19.09 0.72
N THR A 440 -13.18 -18.17 1.22
CA THR A 440 -12.97 -16.71 1.04
C THR A 440 -11.69 -16.23 1.73
N ALA A 441 -11.49 -16.65 2.99
CA ALA A 441 -10.28 -16.32 3.75
C ALA A 441 -9.02 -16.85 3.07
N LYS A 442 -9.05 -18.09 2.55
CA LYS A 442 -7.95 -18.67 1.78
C LYS A 442 -7.67 -17.87 0.51
N ALA A 443 -8.69 -17.53 -0.28
CA ALA A 443 -8.51 -16.75 -1.50
C ALA A 443 -7.86 -15.38 -1.23
N ILE A 444 -8.21 -14.73 -0.11
CA ILE A 444 -7.62 -13.45 0.31
C ILE A 444 -6.18 -13.62 0.81
N LEU A 445 -5.87 -14.72 1.50
CA LEU A 445 -4.49 -15.05 1.88
C LEU A 445 -3.64 -15.37 0.64
N ASP A 446 -4.16 -16.06 -0.36
CA ASP A 446 -3.42 -16.44 -1.56
C ASP A 446 -3.26 -15.25 -2.56
N ALA A 447 -4.03 -14.17 -2.40
CA ALA A 447 -3.96 -13.02 -3.29
C ALA A 447 -2.64 -12.22 -3.11
N PRO A 448 -2.00 -11.76 -4.22
CA PRO A 448 -0.83 -10.91 -4.15
C PRO A 448 -1.18 -9.57 -3.48
N GLY A 449 -0.47 -9.24 -2.39
CA GLY A 449 -0.81 -8.24 -1.37
C GLY A 449 -0.85 -6.75 -1.76
N ASP A 450 -1.09 -6.43 -3.04
CA ASP A 450 -1.08 -5.06 -3.55
C ASP A 450 -2.40 -4.29 -3.33
N TYR A 451 -3.47 -4.96 -2.91
CA TYR A 451 -4.71 -4.31 -2.46
C TYR A 451 -5.31 -5.09 -1.29
N MET A 452 -6.34 -4.53 -0.65
CA MET A 452 -7.33 -5.27 0.14
C MET A 452 -7.29 -5.15 1.68
N ILE A 453 -6.96 -3.98 2.24
CA ILE A 453 -7.08 -3.71 3.69
C ILE A 453 -8.45 -4.11 4.26
N TYR A 454 -9.52 -3.89 3.50
CA TYR A 454 -10.89 -4.08 3.98
C TYR A 454 -11.36 -5.53 3.86
N GLU A 455 -10.95 -6.23 2.83
CA GLU A 455 -11.36 -7.60 2.57
C GLU A 455 -10.72 -8.54 3.58
N TYR A 456 -9.50 -8.22 4.06
CA TYR A 456 -9.00 -8.89 5.26
C TYR A 456 -9.94 -8.73 6.47
N LEU A 457 -10.42 -7.51 6.76
CA LEU A 457 -11.31 -7.28 7.90
C LEU A 457 -12.66 -7.97 7.73
N GLN A 458 -13.25 -7.91 6.54
CA GLN A 458 -14.49 -8.62 6.25
C GLN A 458 -14.32 -10.13 6.36
N ALA A 459 -13.21 -10.67 5.84
CA ALA A 459 -12.93 -12.10 5.93
C ALA A 459 -12.67 -12.55 7.37
N ILE A 460 -11.96 -11.75 8.17
CA ILE A 460 -11.78 -12.01 9.60
C ILE A 460 -13.14 -12.09 10.29
N GLU A 461 -14.00 -11.09 10.11
CA GLU A 461 -15.31 -11.03 10.79
C GLU A 461 -16.25 -12.15 10.32
N ALA A 462 -16.32 -12.39 9.01
CA ALA A 462 -17.12 -13.47 8.43
C ALA A 462 -16.64 -14.83 8.91
N LEU A 463 -15.33 -15.07 8.93
CA LEU A 463 -14.76 -16.34 9.38
C LEU A 463 -14.95 -16.55 10.89
N LYS A 464 -14.73 -15.52 11.73
CA LYS A 464 -15.02 -15.59 13.17
C LYS A 464 -16.48 -15.96 13.42
N THR A 465 -17.39 -15.27 12.75
CA THR A 465 -18.84 -15.48 12.92
C THR A 465 -19.25 -16.89 12.47
N ALA A 466 -18.81 -17.32 11.29
CA ALA A 466 -19.18 -18.62 10.75
C ALA A 466 -18.55 -19.76 11.55
N TYR A 467 -17.31 -19.61 12.00
CA TYR A 467 -16.64 -20.57 12.87
C TYR A 467 -17.38 -20.75 14.20
N GLN A 468 -17.80 -19.64 14.83
CA GLN A 468 -18.56 -19.69 16.09
C GLN A 468 -19.88 -20.48 15.91
N LYS A 469 -20.66 -20.19 14.88
CA LYS A 469 -21.90 -20.93 14.58
C LYS A 469 -21.65 -22.40 14.30
N ALA A 470 -20.62 -22.72 13.51
CA ALA A 470 -20.28 -24.10 13.19
C ALA A 470 -19.82 -24.86 14.44
N LEU A 471 -19.11 -24.20 15.37
CA LEU A 471 -18.70 -24.79 16.64
C LEU A 471 -19.91 -25.05 17.56
N GLU A 472 -20.83 -24.10 17.68
CA GLU A 472 -22.09 -24.26 18.42
C GLU A 472 -22.91 -25.43 17.87
N TYR A 473 -23.04 -25.51 16.55
CA TYR A 473 -23.75 -26.59 15.86
C TYR A 473 -23.06 -27.95 16.03
N ALA A 474 -21.73 -28.02 15.82
CA ALA A 474 -20.93 -29.25 15.96
C ALA A 474 -20.97 -29.83 17.37
N THR A 475 -20.98 -28.98 18.39
CA THR A 475 -20.91 -29.40 19.79
C THR A 475 -22.29 -29.54 20.44
N GLY A 476 -23.33 -28.98 19.82
CA GLY A 476 -24.67 -28.83 20.38
C GLY A 476 -24.70 -27.96 21.64
N ILE A 477 -23.69 -27.12 21.86
CA ILE A 477 -23.53 -26.24 23.03
C ILE A 477 -24.34 -24.97 22.80
N GLU A 478 -25.32 -24.72 23.65
CA GLU A 478 -26.26 -23.61 23.52
C GLU A 478 -25.77 -22.31 24.20
N GLU A 479 -24.89 -22.38 25.22
CA GLU A 479 -24.36 -21.21 25.95
C GLU A 479 -22.93 -21.43 26.54
N ILE A 480 -22.11 -20.36 26.61
CA ILE A 480 -20.76 -20.33 27.22
C ILE A 480 -20.75 -19.40 28.45
N TYR A 481 -20.27 -19.89 29.60
CA TYR A 481 -20.21 -19.12 30.86
C TYR A 481 -18.75 -18.88 31.32
N ASN A 482 -18.40 -17.61 31.59
CA ASN A 482 -17.03 -17.16 31.92
C ASN A 482 -16.75 -16.97 33.43
N SER A 483 -17.65 -17.35 34.34
CA SER A 483 -17.51 -17.13 35.79
C SER A 483 -18.26 -18.21 36.57
N PRO A 484 -17.80 -18.65 37.76
CA PRO A 484 -18.50 -19.65 38.55
C PRO A 484 -19.80 -19.05 39.08
N PHE A 485 -20.89 -19.28 38.35
CA PHE A 485 -22.22 -19.08 38.88
C PHE A 485 -22.48 -20.19 39.91
N VAL A 486 -23.04 -19.83 41.06
CA VAL A 486 -23.68 -20.80 41.95
C VAL A 486 -24.88 -21.33 41.17
N LEU A 487 -24.69 -22.44 40.47
CA LEU A 487 -25.75 -23.14 39.76
C LEU A 487 -26.58 -23.85 40.82
N ASP A 488 -27.64 -23.19 41.28
CA ASP A 488 -28.68 -23.76 42.15
C ASP A 488 -29.57 -24.79 41.40
N LYS A 489 -29.01 -25.45 40.38
CA LYS A 489 -29.74 -26.28 39.41
C LYS A 489 -28.97 -27.55 39.10
N ASN A 490 -29.73 -28.62 38.85
CA ASN A 490 -29.22 -29.94 38.48
C ASN A 490 -28.27 -29.84 37.26
N VAL A 491 -26.97 -29.98 37.50
CA VAL A 491 -25.93 -30.10 36.47
C VAL A 491 -25.73 -31.58 36.16
N TYR A 492 -25.70 -31.94 34.89
CA TYR A 492 -25.45 -33.30 34.42
C TYR A 492 -24.22 -33.33 33.51
N ASP A 493 -23.54 -34.47 33.45
CA ASP A 493 -22.52 -34.72 32.43
C ASP A 493 -23.18 -35.09 31.09
N LEU A 494 -22.36 -35.23 30.05
CA LEU A 494 -22.82 -35.61 28.70
C LEU A 494 -23.47 -37.00 28.63
N GLN A 495 -23.30 -37.84 29.66
CA GLN A 495 -23.94 -39.15 29.78
C GLN A 495 -25.25 -39.07 30.58
N GLY A 496 -25.72 -37.86 30.94
CA GLY A 496 -26.95 -37.65 31.68
C GLY A 496 -26.84 -37.99 33.17
N ARG A 497 -25.62 -38.16 33.70
CA ARG A 497 -25.40 -38.42 35.13
C ARG A 497 -25.30 -37.09 35.85
N LYS A 498 -26.00 -36.96 36.98
CA LYS A 498 -25.93 -35.74 37.80
C LYS A 498 -24.50 -35.57 38.33
N VAL A 499 -23.92 -34.40 38.11
CA VAL A 499 -22.58 -34.06 38.62
C VAL A 499 -22.73 -33.72 40.09
N GLU A 500 -22.33 -34.64 40.96
CA GLU A 500 -22.40 -34.42 42.40
C GLU A 500 -21.44 -33.34 42.88
N ASN A 501 -21.86 -32.59 43.91
CA ASN A 501 -21.08 -31.51 44.54
C ASN A 501 -19.73 -32.00 45.11
N SER A 502 -19.59 -33.31 45.34
CA SER A 502 -18.35 -33.97 45.80
C SER A 502 -17.20 -33.91 44.79
N LYS A 503 -17.48 -33.57 43.51
CA LYS A 503 -16.46 -33.40 42.46
C LYS A 503 -16.06 -31.94 42.19
N TRP A 504 -16.50 -31.01 43.02
CA TRP A 504 -16.25 -29.58 42.84
C TRP A 504 -14.98 -29.18 43.61
N GLU A 505 -13.91 -28.83 42.91
CA GLU A 505 -12.70 -28.30 43.57
C GLU A 505 -12.99 -26.88 44.07
N ASN A 506 -12.89 -26.65 45.39
CA ASN A 506 -13.19 -25.38 46.04
C ASN A 506 -14.59 -24.79 45.70
N GLY A 507 -15.59 -25.66 45.50
CA GLY A 507 -16.96 -25.22 45.18
C GLY A 507 -17.12 -24.65 43.77
N LYS A 508 -16.21 -24.98 42.84
CA LYS A 508 -16.32 -24.64 41.42
C LYS A 508 -16.31 -25.91 40.56
N LEU A 509 -17.14 -25.93 39.54
CA LEU A 509 -17.04 -26.95 38.49
C LEU A 509 -15.79 -26.67 37.63
N PRO A 510 -15.01 -27.71 37.28
CA PRO A 510 -13.93 -27.59 36.31
C PRO A 510 -14.42 -27.13 34.94
N ALA A 511 -13.51 -26.58 34.13
CA ALA A 511 -13.81 -26.25 32.75
C ALA A 511 -14.24 -27.51 31.97
N GLY A 512 -15.35 -27.44 31.24
CA GLY A 512 -15.93 -28.61 30.62
C GLY A 512 -17.33 -28.40 30.05
N ILE A 513 -17.82 -29.40 29.32
CA ILE A 513 -19.17 -29.40 28.74
C ILE A 513 -20.11 -30.13 29.71
N TYR A 514 -21.21 -29.46 30.07
CA TYR A 514 -22.23 -29.96 30.99
C TYR A 514 -23.62 -29.78 30.41
N VAL A 515 -24.62 -30.43 31.02
CA VAL A 515 -26.03 -30.21 30.70
C VAL A 515 -26.70 -29.53 31.90
N VAL A 516 -27.22 -28.32 31.70
CA VAL A 516 -27.91 -27.54 32.73
C VAL A 516 -29.31 -27.19 32.23
N GLY A 517 -30.34 -27.62 32.97
CA GLY A 517 -31.73 -27.36 32.58
C GLY A 517 -32.12 -27.96 31.23
N GLY A 518 -31.47 -29.06 30.82
CA GLY A 518 -31.70 -29.74 29.53
C GLY A 518 -30.87 -29.20 28.35
N ARG A 519 -30.06 -28.16 28.57
CA ARG A 519 -29.21 -27.53 27.53
C ARG A 519 -27.75 -27.88 27.75
N LYS A 520 -27.00 -28.16 26.67
CA LYS A 520 -25.54 -28.33 26.78
C LYS A 520 -24.88 -26.94 26.92
N VAL A 521 -24.02 -26.78 27.91
CA VAL A 521 -23.32 -25.53 28.24
C VAL A 521 -21.82 -25.81 28.40
N TYR A 522 -20.98 -24.85 28.00
CA TYR A 522 -19.54 -24.91 28.26
C TYR A 522 -19.16 -23.95 29.38
N LEU A 523 -18.60 -24.49 30.46
CA LEU A 523 -18.01 -23.71 31.55
C LEU A 523 -16.52 -23.54 31.25
N ARG A 524 -16.06 -22.29 31.20
CA ARG A 524 -14.66 -21.93 30.90
C ARG A 524 -13.76 -21.93 32.12
#